data_AF-A0A7X9FQS9-F1
#
_entry.id   AF-A0A7X9FQS9-F1
#
_cell.length_a   1.000
_cell.length_b   1.000
_cell.length_c   1.000
_cell.angle_alpha   90.00
_cell.angle_beta   90.00
_cell.angle_gamma   90.00
#
_symmetry.space_group_name_H-M   'P 1'
#
loop_
_entity.id
_entity.type
_entity.pdbx_description
1 polymer ?
#
loop_
_entity_poly.entity_id
_entity_poly.type
_entity_poly.pdbx_seq_one_letter_code
_entity_poly.pdbx_strand_id
1 'polypeptide(L)' 'MENGKFKVGDRVIHLNKEGLKGVVKGVHSETTAKADQKEKALMIEIMWDNGTLSYMTMEQIKAA' A
#
# COMPACT_ATOMS: atom_id res chain seq x y z
N MET A 1 -15.55 -11.07 3.50
CA MET A 1 -14.46 -10.50 2.69
C MET A 1 -13.90 -9.33 3.48
N GLU A 2 -12.83 -9.53 4.24
CA GLU A 2 -12.21 -8.44 5.01
C GLU A 2 -11.38 -7.56 4.07
N ASN A 3 -12.04 -6.58 3.45
CA ASN A 3 -11.38 -5.48 2.76
C ASN A 3 -10.80 -4.51 3.80
N GLY A 4 -9.52 -4.66 4.13
CA GLY A 4 -8.81 -3.66 4.94
C GLY A 4 -7.61 -4.23 5.69
N LYS A 5 -6.60 -4.75 4.97
CA LYS A 5 -5.41 -5.31 5.64
C LYS A 5 -4.48 -4.24 6.23
N PHE A 6 -4.63 -2.98 5.81
CA PHE A 6 -3.81 -1.86 6.26
C PHE A 6 -4.67 -0.62 6.44
N LYS A 7 -4.37 0.18 7.47
CA LYS A 7 -4.99 1.48 7.75
C LYS A 7 -3.93 2.56 7.92
N VAL A 8 -4.35 3.82 7.83
CA VAL A 8 -3.49 4.96 8.10
C VAL A 8 -2.93 4.87 9.52
N GLY A 9 -1.62 5.10 9.65
CA GLY A 9 -0.87 4.95 10.89
C GLY A 9 -0.23 3.58 11.08
N ASP A 10 -0.60 2.56 10.29
CA ASP A 10 0.02 1.25 10.39
C ASP A 10 1.49 1.31 9.96
N ARG A 11 2.28 0.47 10.62
CA ARG A 11 3.69 0.32 10.32
C ARG A 11 3.91 -0.86 9.38
N VAL A 12 4.66 -0.61 8.31
CA VAL A 12 4.87 -1.59 7.25
C VAL A 12 6.36 -1.76 6.92
N ILE A 13 6.69 -2.91 6.35
CA ILE A 13 8.02 -3.27 5.85
C ILE A 13 7.89 -3.57 4.36
N HIS A 14 8.81 -3.04 3.57
CA HIS A 14 8.89 -3.34 2.15
C HIS A 14 9.38 -4.78 1.96
N LEU A 15 8.66 -5.61 1.20
CA LEU A 15 9.00 -7.03 1.05
C LEU A 15 10.29 -7.25 0.22
N ASN A 16 10.51 -6.44 -0.81
CA ASN A 16 11.67 -6.58 -1.70
C ASN A 16 12.90 -5.74 -1.29
N LYS A 17 12.83 -5.01 -0.16
CA LYS A 17 13.93 -4.17 0.31
C LYS A 17 14.10 -4.39 1.81
N GLU A 18 15.10 -5.20 2.15
CA GLU A 18 15.40 -5.50 3.55
C GLU A 18 15.69 -4.22 4.35
N GLY A 19 15.15 -4.17 5.56
CA GLY A 19 15.33 -3.05 6.48
C GLY A 19 14.52 -1.79 6.15
N LEU A 20 13.87 -1.69 4.98
CA LEU A 20 13.05 -0.53 4.64
C LEU A 20 11.68 -0.62 5.32
N LYS A 21 11.44 0.30 6.25
CA LYS A 21 10.18 0.41 7.00
C LYS A 21 9.50 1.74 6.69
N GLY A 22 8.16 1.77 6.68
CA GLY A 22 7.35 2.99 6.47
C GLY A 22 6.03 3.02 7.26
N VAL A 23 5.40 4.20 7.36
CA VAL A 23 4.05 4.37 7.96
C VAL A 23 3.07 4.59 6.82
N VAL A 24 1.92 3.90 6.86
CA VAL A 24 0.80 4.17 5.95
C VAL A 24 0.24 5.56 6.22
N LYS A 25 0.19 6.41 5.20
CA LYS A 25 -0.39 7.76 5.24
C LYS A 25 -1.77 7.81 4.59
N GLY A 26 -2.05 6.93 3.64
CA GLY A 26 -3.31 6.90 2.90
C GLY A 26 -3.60 5.52 2.32
N VAL A 27 -4.89 5.21 2.15
CA VAL A 27 -5.34 4.01 1.43
C VAL A 27 -6.31 4.46 0.36
N HIS A 28 -5.89 4.32 -0.89
CA HIS A 28 -6.58 4.80 -2.07
C HIS A 28 -7.09 3.62 -2.89
N SER A 29 -8.31 3.72 -3.43
CA SER A 29 -8.87 2.71 -4.32
C SER A 29 -8.79 3.24 -5.75
N GLU A 30 -7.90 2.70 -6.57
CA GLU A 30 -7.91 3.01 -8.00
C GLU A 30 -8.86 2.05 -8.73
N THR A 31 -9.80 2.62 -9.47
CA THR A 31 -10.70 1.88 -10.36
C THR A 31 -10.26 2.11 -11.79
N THR A 32 -9.52 1.17 -12.36
CA THR A 32 -9.19 1.21 -13.78
C THR A 32 -10.37 0.64 -14.56
N ALA A 33 -11.13 1.51 -15.24
CA ALA A 33 -12.20 1.07 -16.13
C ALA A 33 -11.59 0.63 -17.47
N LYS A 34 -11.32 -0.66 -17.65
CA LYS A 34 -11.19 -1.26 -18.98
C LYS A 34 -12.55 -1.83 -19.39
N ALA A 35 -12.87 -1.74 -20.69
CA ALA A 35 -14.20 -1.87 -21.26
C ALA A 35 -15.04 -3.11 -20.84
N ASP A 36 -14.42 -4.16 -20.31
CA ASP A 36 -15.11 -5.39 -19.88
C ASP A 36 -14.68 -5.91 -18.48
N GLN A 37 -13.74 -5.26 -17.79
CA GLN A 37 -13.26 -5.70 -16.47
C GLN A 37 -13.01 -4.51 -15.54
N LYS A 38 -13.75 -4.45 -14.43
CA LYS A 38 -13.51 -3.49 -13.34
C LYS A 38 -12.53 -4.10 -12.34
N GLU A 39 -11.25 -3.86 -12.54
CA GLU A 39 -10.24 -4.17 -11.53
C GLU A 39 -10.16 -3.00 -10.52
N LYS A 40 -10.46 -3.29 -9.26
CA LYS A 40 -10.23 -2.38 -8.13
C LYS A 40 -8.88 -2.71 -7.51
N ALA A 41 -7.87 -1.87 -7.74
CA ALA A 41 -6.59 -2.01 -7.08
C ALA A 41 -6.53 -1.09 -5.85
N LEU A 42 -6.12 -1.64 -4.70
CA LEU A 42 -5.86 -0.84 -3.50
C LEU A 42 -4.41 -0.37 -3.52
N MET A 43 -4.23 0.94 -3.53
CA MET A 43 -2.96 1.64 -3.49
C MET A 43 -2.74 2.22 -2.10
N ILE A 44 -1.63 1.85 -1.48
CA ILE A 44 -1.25 2.24 -0.13
C ILE A 44 -0.19 3.32 -0.25
N GLU A 45 -0.47 4.50 0.28
CA GLU A 45 0.48 5.60 0.39
C GLU A 45 1.31 5.41 1.66
N ILE A 46 2.64 5.37 1.52
CA ILE A 46 3.58 5.05 2.60
C ILE A 46 4.66 6.11 2.67
N MET A 47 4.87 6.65 3.87
CA MET A 47 6.03 7.47 4.21
C MET A 47 7.11 6.57 4.82
N TRP A 48 8.19 6.34 4.10
CA TRP A 48 9.34 5.55 4.54
C TRP A 48 10.21 6.34 5.53
N ASP A 49 10.94 5.63 6.39
CA ASP A 49 11.80 6.27 7.40
C ASP A 49 12.98 7.04 6.80
N ASN A 50 13.33 6.73 5.56
CA ASN A 50 14.32 7.50 4.80
C ASN A 50 13.77 8.83 4.23
N GLY A 51 12.53 9.19 4.54
CA GLY A 51 11.86 10.41 4.06
C GLY A 51 11.22 10.29 2.67
N THR A 52 11.24 9.10 2.06
CA THR A 52 10.62 8.89 0.73
C THR A 52 9.13 8.60 0.87
N LEU A 53 8.30 9.25 0.05
CA LEU A 53 6.90 8.90 -0.11
C LEU A 53 6.75 7.92 -1.29
N SER A 54 5.95 6.87 -1.14
CA SER A 54 5.66 5.93 -2.24
C SER A 54 4.22 5.44 -2.19
N TYR A 55 3.71 5.03 -3.36
CA TYR A 55 2.42 4.36 -3.50
C TYR A 55 2.67 2.92 -3.94
N MET A 56 2.09 1.96 -3.23
CA MET A 56 2.36 0.54 -3.46
C MET A 56 1.11 -0.31 -3.26
N THR A 57 1.07 -1.49 -3.89
CA THR A 57 0.02 -2.47 -3.62
C THR A 57 0.33 -3.28 -2.36
N MET A 58 -0.70 -3.90 -1.79
CA MET A 58 -0.57 -4.74 -0.59
C MET A 58 0.33 -5.97 -0.78
N GLU A 59 0.64 -6.34 -2.02
CA GLU A 59 1.51 -7.48 -2.36
C GLU A 59 2.99 -7.17 -2.16
N GLN A 60 3.36 -5.89 -2.06
CA GLN A 60 4.75 -5.45 -1.97
C GLN A 60 5.18 -5.09 -0.54
N ILE A 61 4.25 -5.15 0.41
CA ILE A 61 4.43 -4.72 1.80
C ILE A 61 3.84 -5.73 2.77
N LYS A 62 4.36 -5.76 4.00
CA LYS A 62 3.78 -6.49 5.13
C LYS A 62 3.70 -5.61 6.36
N ALA A 63 2.83 -5.96 7.31
CA ALA A 63 2.83 -5.33 8.62
C ALA A 63 4.18 -5.55 9.33
N ALA A 64 4.68 -4.51 9.99
CA ALA A 64 5.95 -4.51 10.71
C ALA A 64 5.84 -5.06 12.13
#